data_AF-A0A816DR57-F1
#
_entry.id   AF-A0A816DR57-F1
#
_cell.length_a   1.000
_cell.length_b   1.000
_cell.length_c   1.000
_cell.angle_alpha   90.00
_cell.angle_beta   90.00
_cell.angle_gamma   90.00
#
_symmetry.space_group_name_H-M   'P 1'
#
loop_
_entity.id
_entity.type
_entity.pdbx_description
1 polymer ?
#
loop_
_entity_poly.entity_id
_entity_poly.type
_entity_poly.pdbx_seq_one_letter_code
_entity_poly.pdbx_strand_id
1 'polypeptide(L)'
;MIVPLALSDGISKTVVWCNETPNSSFCTRLLLIVVEKESPELVKYVNEVFEPQDKHLQESGMDLSVNGKTYHINIITIDSMKDLKVCSAESGLGGAHCLMCHALPSEWHDRDKLLDSDYFRISRSTADTLESYKSLVEADGIIKKKRIQSDETRESIIERK
;
A
#
# COMPACT_ATOMS: atom_id res chain seq x y z
N MET A 1 3.02 -10.19 4.08
CA MET A 1 2.87 -9.45 5.35
C MET A 1 1.45 -8.91 5.41
N ILE A 2 0.90 -8.62 6.60
CA ILE A 2 -0.41 -7.98 6.75
C ILE A 2 -0.30 -6.81 7.72
N VAL A 3 -1.05 -5.73 7.45
CA VAL A 3 -1.24 -4.61 8.38
C VAL A 3 -2.74 -4.39 8.55
N PRO A 4 -3.29 -4.48 9.77
CA PRO A 4 -4.67 -4.05 10.01
C PRO A 4 -4.76 -2.53 9.88
N LEU A 5 -5.70 -2.04 9.06
CA LEU A 5 -5.85 -0.62 8.77
C LEU A 5 -7.01 0.02 9.54
N ALA A 6 -8.17 -0.63 9.53
CA ALA A 6 -9.36 -0.13 10.19
C ALA A 6 -10.32 -1.26 10.54
N LEU A 7 -11.16 -1.01 11.54
CA LEU A 7 -12.32 -1.80 11.86
C LEU A 7 -13.53 -0.87 11.79
N SER A 8 -14.59 -1.32 11.11
CA SER A 8 -15.83 -0.57 10.98
C SER A 8 -17.01 -1.40 11.46
N ASP A 9 -18.00 -0.73 12.05
CA ASP A 9 -19.28 -1.35 12.33
C ASP A 9 -20.00 -1.66 11.02
N GLY A 10 -20.37 -2.93 10.83
CA GLY A 10 -21.05 -3.42 9.63
C GLY A 10 -22.39 -2.74 9.37
N ILE A 11 -23.08 -2.28 10.41
CA ILE A 11 -24.41 -1.66 10.34
C ILE A 11 -24.30 -0.16 10.06
N SER A 12 -23.63 0.59 10.94
CA SER A 12 -23.53 2.05 10.82
C SER A 12 -22.47 2.52 9.82
N LYS A 13 -21.59 1.63 9.36
CA LYS A 13 -20.39 1.94 8.56
C LYS A 13 -19.43 2.92 9.22
N THR A 14 -19.58 3.16 10.53
CA THR A 14 -18.66 4.01 11.28
C THR A 14 -17.36 3.26 11.56
N VAL A 15 -16.23 3.95 11.41
CA VAL A 15 -14.92 3.41 11.77
C VAL A 15 -14.81 3.42 13.30
N VAL A 16 -14.72 2.25 13.91
CA VAL A 16 -14.61 2.07 15.36
C VAL A 16 -13.17 1.99 15.84
N TRP A 17 -12.25 1.67 14.93
CA TRP A 17 -10.81 1.68 15.19
C TRP A 17 -10.04 1.93 13.90
N CYS A 18 -8.94 2.67 13.97
CA CYS A 18 -8.01 2.85 12.86
C CYS A 18 -6.57 2.73 13.36
N ASN A 19 -5.69 2.27 12.47
CA ASN A 19 -4.27 2.24 12.71
C ASN A 19 -3.65 3.62 12.43
N GLU A 20 -3.15 4.28 13.46
CA GLU A 20 -2.55 5.61 13.35
C GLU A 20 -1.19 5.60 12.63
N THR A 21 -0.52 4.44 12.59
CA THR A 21 0.81 4.28 12.00
C THR A 21 0.88 3.06 11.07
N PRO A 22 0.15 3.06 9.94
CA PRO A 22 0.04 1.88 9.07
C PRO A 22 1.37 1.45 8.43
N ASN A 23 2.31 2.38 8.29
CA ASN A 23 3.65 2.11 7.74
C ASN A 23 4.69 1.76 8.81
N SER A 24 4.29 1.68 10.08
CA SER A 24 5.19 1.30 11.17
C SER A 24 5.42 -0.21 11.19
N SER A 25 6.69 -0.61 11.34
CA SER A 25 7.07 -2.02 11.50
C SER A 25 6.41 -2.68 12.72
N PHE A 26 6.01 -1.91 13.73
CA PHE A 26 5.30 -2.42 14.91
C PHE A 26 3.88 -2.90 14.60
N CYS A 27 3.27 -2.37 13.54
CA CYS A 27 1.92 -2.74 13.11
C CYS A 27 1.93 -3.85 12.06
N THR A 28 3.07 -4.08 11.41
CA THR A 28 3.23 -5.16 10.43
C THR A 28 3.21 -6.52 11.11
N ARG A 29 2.46 -7.45 10.53
CA ARG A 29 2.40 -8.86 10.93
C ARG A 29 3.04 -9.71 9.83
N LEU A 30 4.05 -10.47 10.22
CA LEU A 30 4.72 -11.43 9.35
C LEU A 30 3.80 -12.64 9.17
N LEU A 31 3.63 -13.07 7.91
CA LEU A 31 2.90 -14.29 7.56
C LEU A 31 3.86 -15.42 7.18
N LEU A 32 4.85 -15.08 6.36
CA LEU A 32 5.83 -16.02 5.81
C LEU A 32 7.16 -15.29 5.65
N ILE A 33 8.24 -16.00 5.93
CA ILE A 33 9.60 -15.63 5.58
C ILE A 33 10.15 -16.76 4.71
N VAL A 34 10.58 -16.43 3.50
CA VAL A 34 11.27 -17.38 2.62
C VAL A 34 12.72 -16.94 2.48
N VAL A 35 13.65 -17.87 2.71
CA VAL A 35 15.09 -17.63 2.63
C VAL A 35 15.59 -18.02 1.24
N GLU A 36 15.09 -17.33 0.23
CA GLU A 36 15.41 -17.52 -1.19
C GLU A 36 15.57 -16.16 -1.85
N LYS A 37 16.27 -16.13 -3.00
CA LYS A 37 16.33 -14.90 -3.79
C LYS A 37 14.95 -14.64 -4.40
N GLU A 38 14.50 -13.39 -4.36
CA GLU A 38 13.28 -12.97 -5.05
C GLU A 38 13.34 -13.32 -6.54
N SER A 39 12.35 -14.06 -7.02
CA SER A 39 12.19 -14.45 -8.41
C SER A 39 10.70 -14.53 -8.78
N PRO A 40 10.32 -14.43 -10.07
CA PRO A 40 8.94 -14.59 -10.49
C PRO A 40 8.31 -15.92 -10.06
N GLU A 41 9.09 -16.99 -10.06
CA GLU A 41 8.65 -18.33 -9.64
C GLU A 41 8.34 -18.37 -8.14
N LEU A 42 9.19 -17.72 -7.34
CA LEU A 42 8.98 -17.62 -5.90
C LEU A 42 7.74 -16.78 -5.58
N VAL A 43 7.54 -15.66 -6.27
CA VAL A 43 6.36 -14.81 -6.10
C VAL A 43 5.09 -15.59 -6.46
N LYS A 44 5.11 -16.32 -7.59
CA LYS A 44 3.99 -17.18 -8.00
C LYS A 44 3.68 -18.25 -6.95
N TYR A 45 4.69 -18.93 -6.44
CA TYR A 45 4.53 -19.92 -5.37
C TYR A 45 3.87 -19.33 -4.12
N VAL A 46 4.32 -18.15 -3.68
CA VAL A 46 3.75 -17.47 -2.50
C VAL A 46 2.27 -17.13 -2.74
N ASN A 47 1.92 -16.64 -3.93
CA ASN A 47 0.52 -16.35 -4.27
C ASN A 47 -0.35 -17.62 -4.29
N GLU A 48 0.13 -18.72 -4.88
CA GLU A 48 -0.58 -20.00 -4.88
C GLU A 48 -0.84 -20.52 -3.45
N VAL A 49 0.04 -20.21 -2.50
CA VAL A 49 -0.10 -20.61 -1.09
C VAL A 49 -1.12 -19.77 -0.32
N PHE A 50 -1.28 -18.48 -0.64
CA PHE A 50 -2.10 -17.54 0.16
C PHE A 50 -3.41 -17.10 -0.49
N GLU A 51 -3.48 -17.04 -1.82
CA GLU A 51 -4.68 -16.59 -2.53
C GLU A 51 -5.95 -17.37 -2.18
N PRO A 52 -5.95 -18.72 -2.07
CA PRO A 52 -7.15 -19.45 -1.74
C PRO A 52 -7.73 -19.08 -0.36
N GLN A 53 -6.84 -18.89 0.63
CA GLN A 53 -7.21 -18.55 2.00
C GLN A 53 -7.65 -17.10 2.09
N ASP A 54 -7.00 -16.20 1.34
CA ASP A 54 -7.41 -14.81 1.24
C ASP A 54 -8.83 -14.69 0.65
N LYS A 55 -9.09 -15.37 -0.48
CA LYS A 55 -10.43 -15.45 -1.08
C LYS A 55 -11.46 -16.01 -0.10
N HIS A 56 -11.12 -17.09 0.59
CA HIS A 56 -12.01 -17.68 1.60
C HIS A 56 -12.35 -16.70 2.73
N LEU A 57 -11.36 -15.97 3.27
CA LEU A 57 -11.57 -14.98 4.33
C LEU A 57 -12.40 -13.79 3.85
N GLN A 58 -12.21 -13.35 2.61
CA GLN A 58 -12.99 -12.25 2.03
C GLN A 58 -14.45 -12.65 1.76
N GLU A 59 -14.69 -13.89 1.32
CA GLU A 59 -16.04 -14.40 1.02
C GLU A 59 -16.81 -14.80 2.27
N SER A 60 -16.15 -15.48 3.21
CA SER A 60 -16.80 -16.14 4.34
C SER A 60 -16.66 -15.37 5.66
N GLY A 61 -15.75 -14.38 5.71
CA GLY A 61 -15.40 -13.72 6.97
C GLY A 61 -14.77 -14.66 7.99
N MET A 62 -14.82 -14.27 9.26
CA MET A 62 -14.40 -15.10 10.39
C MET A 62 -15.23 -14.81 11.64
N ASP A 63 -15.49 -15.84 12.45
CA ASP A 63 -16.10 -15.66 13.77
C ASP A 63 -15.02 -15.52 14.84
N LEU A 64 -15.09 -14.44 15.62
CA LEU A 64 -14.19 -14.15 16.74
C LEU A 64 -14.96 -14.10 18.05
N SER A 65 -14.51 -14.89 19.04
CA SER A 65 -15.02 -14.82 20.40
C SER A 65 -14.17 -13.85 21.22
N VAL A 66 -14.78 -12.76 21.70
CA VAL A 66 -14.13 -11.74 22.52
C VAL A 66 -15.01 -11.43 23.72
N ASN A 67 -14.47 -11.57 24.94
CA ASN A 67 -15.18 -11.31 26.20
C ASN A 67 -16.52 -12.07 26.31
N GLY A 68 -16.56 -13.32 25.84
CA GLY A 68 -17.76 -14.17 25.87
C GLY A 68 -18.85 -13.82 24.86
N LYS A 69 -18.57 -12.89 23.93
CA LYS A 69 -19.45 -12.57 22.80
C LYS A 69 -18.80 -13.03 21.50
N THR A 70 -19.60 -13.58 20.59
CA THR A 70 -19.15 -13.95 19.25
C THR A 70 -19.49 -12.83 18.28
N TYR A 71 -18.48 -12.41 17.51
CA TYR A 71 -18.58 -11.40 16.47
C TYR A 71 -18.25 -12.05 15.13
N HIS A 72 -19.12 -11.86 14.15
CA HIS A 72 -18.81 -12.19 12.77
C HIS A 72 -18.09 -11.01 12.11
N ILE A 73 -16.88 -11.22 11.63
CA ILE A 73 -16.02 -10.20 11.04
C ILE A 73 -15.85 -10.48 9.56
N ASN A 74 -16.29 -9.54 8.73
CA ASN A 74 -15.96 -9.52 7.32
C ASN A 74 -14.57 -8.92 7.13
N ILE A 75 -13.71 -9.62 6.40
CA ILE A 75 -12.34 -9.18 6.15
C ILE A 75 -12.25 -8.68 4.72
N ILE A 76 -11.65 -7.50 4.55
CA ILE A 76 -11.28 -6.97 3.23
C ILE A 76 -9.77 -6.84 3.24
N THR A 77 -9.11 -7.59 2.37
CA THR A 77 -7.67 -7.48 2.17
C THR A 77 -7.39 -6.66 0.91
N ILE A 78 -6.37 -5.80 1.00
CA ILE A 78 -5.95 -4.94 -0.12
C ILE A 78 -4.46 -5.17 -0.32
N ASP A 79 -4.13 -5.68 -1.49
CA ASP A 79 -2.76 -5.94 -1.88
C ASP A 79 -2.09 -4.67 -2.42
N SER A 80 -1.54 -3.88 -1.49
CA SER A 80 -0.96 -2.56 -1.76
C SER A 80 0.48 -2.40 -1.28
N MET A 81 1.04 -3.41 -0.60
CA MET A 81 2.37 -3.37 0.02
C MET A 81 3.43 -4.09 -0.83
N LYS A 82 3.20 -4.20 -2.13
CA LYS A 82 4.15 -4.74 -3.11
C LYS A 82 4.90 -3.61 -3.78
N ASP A 83 6.19 -3.78 -3.98
CA ASP A 83 6.93 -2.83 -4.80
C ASP A 83 6.64 -3.06 -6.29
N LEU A 84 7.06 -2.11 -7.12
CA LEU A 84 6.81 -2.17 -8.56
C LEU A 84 7.41 -3.42 -9.22
N LYS A 85 8.53 -3.95 -8.71
CA LYS A 85 9.21 -5.12 -9.30
C LYS A 85 8.43 -6.39 -9.02
N VAL A 86 7.87 -6.55 -7.82
CA VAL A 86 6.98 -7.67 -7.50
C VAL A 86 5.72 -7.60 -8.35
N CYS A 87 5.08 -6.43 -8.46
CA CYS A 87 3.90 -6.27 -9.31
C CYS A 87 4.21 -6.54 -10.80
N SER A 88 5.40 -6.16 -11.28
CA SER A 88 5.88 -6.52 -12.63
C SER A 88 6.08 -8.03 -12.80
N ALA A 89 6.65 -8.69 -11.80
CA ALA A 89 6.83 -10.15 -11.82
C ALA A 89 5.49 -10.90 -11.85
N GLU A 90 4.47 -10.41 -11.13
CA GLU A 90 3.13 -11.02 -11.09
C GLU A 90 2.34 -10.82 -12.38
N SER A 91 2.40 -9.61 -12.94
CA SER A 91 1.72 -9.30 -14.20
C SER A 91 2.39 -9.93 -15.42
N GLY A 92 3.62 -10.43 -15.28
CA GLY A 92 4.45 -10.89 -16.40
C GLY A 92 4.90 -9.75 -17.33
N LEU A 93 4.65 -8.49 -16.93
CA LEU A 93 5.01 -7.30 -17.69
C LEU A 93 6.39 -6.81 -17.23
N GLY A 94 7.34 -6.70 -18.18
CA GLY A 94 8.69 -6.21 -17.88
C GLY A 94 8.68 -4.77 -17.34
N GLY A 95 9.76 -4.35 -16.67
CA GLY A 95 9.83 -3.05 -15.96
C GLY A 95 9.67 -1.77 -16.79
N ALA A 96 9.48 -1.88 -18.11
CA ALA A 96 9.13 -0.77 -18.99
C ALA A 96 7.60 -0.61 -19.19
N HIS A 97 6.78 -1.53 -18.67
CA HIS A 97 5.32 -1.42 -18.75
C HIS A 97 4.77 -0.67 -17.54
N CYS A 98 3.84 0.25 -17.80
CA CYS A 98 3.11 0.91 -16.73
C CYS A 98 2.05 -0.07 -16.18
N LEU A 99 2.25 -0.53 -14.95
CA LEU A 99 1.33 -1.48 -14.30
C LEU A 99 -0.05 -0.89 -13.98
N MET A 100 -0.21 0.43 -14.06
CA MET A 100 -1.49 1.08 -13.76
C MET A 100 -2.36 1.31 -15.01
N CYS A 101 -1.76 1.61 -16.17
CA CYS A 101 -2.52 1.84 -17.40
C CYS A 101 -2.41 0.69 -18.41
N HIS A 102 -1.56 -0.31 -18.14
CA HIS A 102 -1.25 -1.45 -19.03
C HIS A 102 -0.77 -1.07 -20.44
N ALA A 103 -0.55 0.21 -20.72
CA ALA A 103 -0.12 0.70 -22.03
C ALA A 103 1.33 0.29 -22.30
N LEU A 104 1.57 -0.15 -23.55
CA LEU A 104 2.92 -0.41 -24.04
C LEU A 104 3.74 0.90 -24.05
N PRO A 105 5.08 0.84 -23.95
CA PRO A 105 5.92 2.04 -24.08
C PRO A 105 5.64 2.87 -25.34
N SER A 106 5.31 2.20 -26.45
CA SER A 106 4.94 2.84 -27.72
C SER A 106 3.63 3.62 -27.68
N GLU A 107 2.79 3.40 -26.66
CA GLU A 107 1.45 3.95 -26.51
C GLU A 107 1.40 5.08 -25.47
N TRP A 108 2.50 5.36 -24.78
CA TRP A 108 2.55 6.40 -23.73
C TRP A 108 2.35 7.83 -24.23
N HIS A 109 2.44 8.03 -25.55
CA HIS A 109 2.15 9.32 -26.19
C HIS A 109 0.67 9.46 -26.59
N ASP A 110 -0.10 8.37 -26.55
CA ASP A 110 -1.51 8.35 -26.92
C ASP A 110 -2.39 8.55 -25.69
N ARG A 111 -2.84 9.80 -25.52
CA ARG A 111 -3.64 10.23 -24.37
C ARG A 111 -4.94 9.46 -24.27
N ASP A 112 -5.58 9.13 -25.38
CA ASP A 112 -6.89 8.49 -25.36
C ASP A 112 -6.75 7.05 -24.88
N LYS A 113 -5.70 6.34 -25.31
CA LYS A 113 -5.37 5.00 -24.80
C LYS A 113 -5.03 4.97 -23.31
N LEU A 114 -4.39 6.01 -22.79
CA LEU A 114 -4.09 6.11 -21.36
C LEU A 114 -5.33 6.39 -20.50
N LEU A 115 -6.32 7.11 -21.06
CA LEU A 115 -7.55 7.48 -20.37
C LEU A 115 -8.65 6.40 -20.46
N ASP A 116 -8.55 5.50 -21.44
CA ASP A 116 -9.51 4.40 -21.64
C ASP A 116 -9.25 3.19 -20.73
N SER A 117 -8.18 3.21 -19.94
CA SER A 117 -7.92 2.11 -19.00
C SER A 117 -8.74 2.28 -17.71
N ASP A 118 -9.57 1.28 -17.39
CA ASP A 118 -10.39 1.23 -16.17
C ASP A 118 -9.59 1.38 -14.86
N TYR A 119 -8.27 1.17 -14.93
CA TYR A 119 -7.35 1.13 -13.78
C TYR A 119 -6.54 2.42 -13.58
N PHE A 120 -6.42 3.29 -14.59
CA PHE A 120 -5.66 4.55 -14.51
C PHE A 120 -6.58 5.77 -14.57
N ARG A 121 -6.88 6.32 -13.41
CA ARG A 121 -7.45 7.66 -13.30
C ARG A 121 -6.52 8.56 -12.50
N ILE A 122 -5.96 9.57 -13.16
CA ILE A 122 -5.28 10.67 -12.47
C ILE A 122 -6.36 11.41 -11.67
N SER A 123 -6.51 11.05 -10.39
CA SER A 123 -7.51 11.60 -9.49
C SER A 123 -7.12 12.96 -8.90
N ARG A 124 -5.84 13.36 -9.07
CA ARG A 124 -5.30 14.62 -8.57
C ARG A 124 -4.97 15.55 -9.71
N SER A 125 -5.43 16.79 -9.63
CA SER A 125 -5.06 17.82 -10.58
C SER A 125 -3.58 18.21 -10.42
N THR A 126 -3.02 18.84 -11.46
CA THR A 126 -1.68 19.46 -11.35
C THR A 126 -1.64 20.50 -10.23
N ALA A 127 -2.76 21.20 -9.97
CA ALA A 127 -2.87 22.14 -8.87
C ALA A 127 -2.81 21.43 -7.51
N ASP A 128 -3.51 20.31 -7.33
CA ASP A 128 -3.49 19.52 -6.09
C ASP A 128 -2.10 18.98 -5.79
N THR A 129 -1.38 18.59 -6.84
CA THR A 129 0.00 18.09 -6.75
C THR A 129 0.95 19.23 -6.36
N LEU A 130 0.79 20.41 -6.95
CA LEU A 130 1.59 21.59 -6.63
C LEU A 130 1.32 22.09 -5.21
N GLU A 131 0.07 22.04 -4.74
CA GLU A 131 -0.31 22.38 -3.38
C GLU A 131 0.27 21.37 -2.37
N SER A 132 0.21 20.07 -2.71
CA SER A 132 0.87 19.01 -1.92
C SER A 132 2.39 19.20 -1.85
N TYR A 133 3.03 19.67 -2.92
CA TYR A 133 4.45 19.99 -2.91
C TYR A 133 4.74 21.22 -2.03
N LYS A 134 3.97 22.30 -2.19
CA LYS A 134 4.12 23.53 -1.39
C LYS A 134 3.85 23.31 0.10
N SER A 135 3.02 22.33 0.47
CA SER A 135 2.80 21.99 1.88
C SER A 135 3.96 21.20 2.51
N LEU A 136 4.84 20.61 1.68
CA LEU A 136 6.00 19.84 2.11
C LEU A 136 7.32 20.63 2.05
N VAL A 137 7.33 21.75 1.34
CA VAL A 137 8.54 22.49 0.95
C VAL A 137 8.42 23.93 1.43
N GLU A 138 9.43 24.41 2.14
CA GLU A 138 9.49 25.82 2.57
C GLU A 138 9.76 26.76 1.39
N ALA A 139 9.62 28.07 1.61
CA ALA A 139 9.75 29.07 0.54
C ALA A 139 11.14 29.08 -0.14
N ASP A 140 12.15 28.48 0.49
CA ASP A 140 13.52 28.33 0.00
C ASP A 140 13.78 27.01 -0.76
N GLY A 141 12.76 26.16 -0.94
CA GLY A 141 12.88 24.87 -1.61
C GLY A 141 13.32 23.72 -0.69
N ILE A 142 13.45 23.96 0.62
CA ILE A 142 13.89 22.93 1.58
C ILE A 142 12.69 22.14 2.10
N ILE A 143 12.77 20.81 2.02
CA ILE A 143 11.78 19.90 2.63
C ILE A 143 12.14 19.69 4.10
N LYS A 144 11.30 20.19 5.02
CA LYS A 144 11.45 19.88 6.46
C LYS A 144 11.13 18.41 6.71
N LYS A 145 12.17 17.57 6.74
CA LYS A 145 12.05 16.23 7.33
C LYS A 145 11.78 16.38 8.82
N LYS A 146 10.53 16.18 9.26
CA LYS A 146 10.26 15.92 10.68
C LYS A 146 10.95 14.61 11.03
N ARG A 147 12.12 14.72 11.65
CA ARG A 147 12.75 13.59 12.33
C ARG A 147 11.87 13.32 13.54
N ILE A 148 11.05 12.25 13.48
CA ILE A 148 10.45 11.71 14.70
C ILE A 148 11.63 11.06 15.44
N GLN A 149 12.32 11.88 16.24
CA GLN A 149 13.22 11.36 17.27
C GLN A 149 12.30 10.68 18.28
N SER A 150 12.40 9.35 18.38
CA SER A 150 12.11 8.68 19.65
C SER A 150 12.92 9.41 20.72
N ASP A 151 12.27 9.77 21.82
CA ASP A 151 12.82 10.51 22.95
C ASP A 151 14.33 10.31 23.12
N GLU A 152 15.09 11.37 22.83
CA GLU A 152 16.18 11.89 23.66
C GLU A 152 16.94 13.00 22.92
N THR A 153 16.95 14.15 23.58
CA THR A 153 17.67 15.39 23.33
C THR A 153 19.00 15.24 22.59
N ARG A 154 19.11 15.84 21.39
CA ARG A 154 20.29 16.60 20.94
C ARG A 154 20.02 17.25 19.58
N GLU A 155 20.01 18.58 19.58
CA GLU A 155 20.08 19.38 18.37
C GLU A 155 21.42 19.15 17.67
N SER A 156 21.38 18.76 16.40
CA SER A 156 22.54 18.88 15.51
C SER A 156 22.04 19.46 14.19
N ILE A 157 22.37 20.73 13.97
CA ILE A 157 22.26 21.41 12.68
C ILE A 157 23.24 20.73 11.74
N ILE A 158 22.76 20.13 10.65
CA ILE A 158 23.62 19.65 9.56
C ILE A 158 23.62 20.73 8.49
N GLU A 159 24.63 21.60 8.51
CA GLU A 159 24.99 22.43 7.35
C GLU A 159 25.65 21.53 6.30
N ARG A 160 25.07 21.48 5.10
CA ARG A 160 25.74 20.86 3.95
C ARG A 160 26.66 21.90 3.30
N LYS A 161 27.94 21.55 3.18
CA LYS A 161 28.87 22.17 2.23
C LYS A 161 28.53 21.78 0.80
#